data_AF-A0A7H4MLY0-F1
#
_entry.id   AF-A0A7H4MLY0-F1
#
_cell.length_a   1.000
_cell.length_b   1.000
_cell.length_c   1.000
_cell.angle_alpha   90.00
_cell.angle_beta   90.00
_cell.angle_gamma   90.00
#
_symmetry.space_group_name_H-M   'P 1'
#
loop_
_entity.id
_entity.type
_entity.pdbx_description
1 polymer ?
#
loop_
_entity_poly.entity_id
_entity_poly.type
_entity_poly.pdbx_seq_one_letter_code
_entity_poly.pdbx_strand_id
1 'polypeptide(L)'
;MSEETLEEYVKQHIAAQHSHPVTFSWQGGEPLLLGLPFFKRVVELCQRYGQGVKITHTLQTNGILLNEEWATFSRTAPFYGWALC
;
A
#
# COMPACT_ATOMS: atom_id res chain seq x y z
N MET A 1 1.88 -11.42 -8.78
CA MET A 1 3.01 -11.54 -7.82
C MET A 1 2.67 -12.66 -6.86
N SER A 2 3.57 -13.60 -6.58
CA SER A 2 3.31 -14.63 -5.56
C SER A 2 3.34 -14.02 -4.16
N GLU A 3 2.79 -14.74 -3.18
CA GLU A 3 2.78 -14.29 -1.78
C GLU A 3 4.21 -14.12 -1.22
N GLU A 4 5.10 -15.07 -1.52
CA GLU A 4 6.50 -15.00 -1.12
C GLU A 4 7.21 -13.77 -1.67
N THR A 5 7.00 -13.45 -2.96
CA THR A 5 7.59 -12.26 -3.57
C THR A 5 7.03 -10.98 -2.94
N LEU A 6 5.74 -10.94 -2.60
CA LEU A 6 5.13 -9.79 -1.92
C LEU A 6 5.73 -9.58 -0.53
N GLU A 7 5.88 -10.64 0.24
CA GLU A 7 6.44 -10.57 1.58
C GLU A 7 7.89 -10.07 1.57
N GLU A 8 8.70 -10.62 0.66
CA GLU A 8 10.10 -10.21 0.53
C GLU A 8 10.21 -8.75 0.05
N TYR A 9 9.36 -8.33 -0.89
CA TYR A 9 9.27 -6.94 -1.33
C TYR A 9 9.00 -6.00 -0.15
N VAL A 10 8.02 -6.31 0.70
CA VAL A 10 7.69 -5.46 1.87
C VAL A 10 8.84 -5.35 2.85
N LYS A 11 9.50 -6.48 3.18
CA LYS A 11 10.66 -6.49 4.09
C LYS A 11 11.80 -5.64 3.56
N GLN A 12 12.18 -5.86 2.30
CA GLN A 12 13.27 -5.13 1.66
C GLN A 12 12.96 -3.64 1.56
N HIS A 13 11.72 -3.28 1.23
CA HIS A 13 11.31 -1.90 1.11
C HIS A 13 11.38 -1.16 2.46
N ILE A 14 10.92 -1.78 3.55
CA ILE A 14 11.02 -1.20 4.89
C ILE A 14 12.49 -1.07 5.30
N ALA A 15 13.31 -2.11 5.09
CA ALA A 15 14.71 -2.11 5.48
C ALA A 15 15.56 -1.08 4.71
N ALA A 16 15.20 -0.78 3.46
CA ALA A 16 15.91 0.18 2.62
C ALA A 16 15.60 1.65 2.96
N GLN A 17 14.52 1.93 3.71
CA GLN A 17 14.15 3.30 4.05
C GLN A 17 14.77 3.73 5.38
N HIS A 18 15.66 4.73 5.30
CA HIS A 18 16.32 5.31 6.47
C HIS A 18 15.57 6.52 7.08
N SER A 19 14.48 6.96 6.43
CA SER A 19 13.69 8.12 6.86
C SER A 19 12.30 7.69 7.32
N HIS A 20 11.79 8.39 8.34
CA HIS A 20 10.47 8.14 8.92
C HIS A 20 9.56 9.34 8.64
N PRO A 21 8.28 9.12 8.27
CA PRO A 21 7.62 7.83 8.07
C PRO A 21 8.07 7.09 6.81
N VAL A 22 8.02 5.76 6.84
CA VAL A 22 8.25 4.91 5.67
C VAL A 22 7.05 5.04 4.73
N THR A 23 7.27 5.45 3.49
CA THR A 23 6.20 5.72 2.53
C THR A 23 6.24 4.73 1.37
N PHE A 24 5.13 4.01 1.17
CA PHE A 24 4.90 3.15 0.01
C PHE A 24 4.08 3.90 -1.04
N SER A 25 4.68 4.17 -2.20
CA SER A 25 4.00 4.85 -3.29
C SER A 25 3.53 3.86 -4.36
N TRP A 26 2.22 3.69 -4.48
CA TRP A 26 1.59 2.84 -5.48
C TRP A 26 1.22 3.67 -6.71
N GLN A 27 2.09 3.61 -7.72
CA GLN A 27 1.98 4.34 -8.99
C GLN A 27 2.35 3.41 -10.16
N GLY A 28 2.13 3.86 -11.39
CA GLY A 28 2.39 3.07 -12.59
C GLY A 28 1.14 2.99 -13.46
N GLY A 29 0.81 1.81 -13.99
CA GLY A 29 -0.40 1.57 -14.78
C GLY A 29 -1.69 1.92 -14.03
N GLU A 30 -2.50 0.93 -13.65
CA GLU A 30 -3.65 1.18 -12.77
C GLU A 30 -3.54 0.29 -11.53
N PRO A 31 -3.09 0.83 -10.38
CA PRO A 31 -2.85 0.03 -9.18
C PRO A 31 -4.09 -0.69 -8.64
N LEU A 32 -5.29 -0.13 -8.85
CA LEU A 32 -6.54 -0.76 -8.39
C LEU A 32 -6.82 -2.11 -9.08
N LEU A 33 -6.18 -2.41 -10.21
CA LEU A 33 -6.28 -3.72 -10.88
C LEU A 33 -5.70 -4.88 -10.04
N LEU A 34 -4.82 -4.60 -9.08
CA LEU A 34 -4.32 -5.60 -8.15
C LEU A 34 -5.39 -6.06 -7.15
N GLY A 35 -6.46 -5.25 -6.98
CA GLY A 35 -7.61 -5.55 -6.14
C GLY A 35 -7.35 -5.37 -4.64
N LEU A 36 -8.42 -5.18 -3.87
CA LEU A 36 -8.37 -5.02 -2.42
C LEU A 36 -7.63 -6.14 -1.66
N PRO A 37 -7.73 -7.44 -2.04
CA PRO A 37 -7.00 -8.49 -1.33
C PRO A 37 -5.49 -8.28 -1.30
N PHE A 38 -4.92 -7.75 -2.39
CA PHE A 38 -3.50 -7.43 -2.47
C PHE A 38 -3.11 -6.36 -1.46
N PHE A 39 -3.84 -5.24 -1.41
CA PHE A 39 -3.51 -4.14 -0.51
C PHE A 39 -3.80 -4.46 0.96
N LYS A 40 -4.83 -5.26 1.24
CA LYS A 40 -5.04 -5.81 2.60
C LYS A 40 -3.82 -6.62 3.03
N ARG A 41 -3.31 -7.49 2.16
CA ARG A 41 -2.12 -8.31 2.45
C ARG A 41 -0.87 -7.46 2.66
N VAL A 42 -0.66 -6.43 1.84
CA VAL A 42 0.41 -5.44 2.04
C VAL A 42 0.33 -4.84 3.44
N VAL A 43 -0.85 -4.35 3.85
CA VAL A 43 -1.03 -3.69 5.16
C VAL A 43 -0.73 -4.65 6.30
N GLU A 44 -1.16 -5.91 6.22
CA GLU A 44 -0.83 -6.94 7.21
C GLU A 44 0.68 -7.18 7.31
N LEU A 45 1.38 -7.28 6.18
CA LEU A 45 2.83 -7.48 6.15
C LEU A 45 3.57 -6.26 6.70
N CYS A 46 3.12 -5.05 6.37
CA CYS A 46 3.65 -3.80 6.91
C CYS A 46 3.44 -3.71 8.43
N GLN A 47 2.29 -4.13 8.96
CA GLN A 47 2.05 -4.20 10.41
C GLN A 47 2.97 -5.22 11.10
N ARG A 48 3.24 -6.35 10.42
CA ARG A 48 4.11 -7.41 10.94
C ARG A 48 5.58 -7.01 10.97
N TYR A 49 6.08 -6.41 9.88
CA TYR A 49 7.51 -6.15 9.69
C TYR A 49 7.93 -4.70 9.95
N GLY A 50 6.98 -3.77 10.02
CA GLY A 50 7.20 -2.34 10.27
C GLY A 50 7.02 -1.93 11.73
N GLN A 51 7.22 -2.82 12.69
CA GLN A 51 7.07 -2.47 14.11
C GLN A 51 8.07 -1.38 14.49
N GLY A 52 7.58 -0.34 15.18
CA GLY A 52 8.40 0.81 15.61
C GLY A 52 8.56 1.90 14.55
N VAL A 53 8.06 1.72 13.33
CA VAL A 53 8.11 2.73 12.27
C VAL A 53 6.71 3.11 11.81
N LYS A 54 6.46 4.40 11.59
CA LYS A 54 5.19 4.85 11.00
C LYS A 54 5.23 4.55 9.50
N ILE A 55 4.30 3.72 9.03
CA ILE A 55 4.13 3.40 7.61
C ILE A 55 2.94 4.17 7.05
N THR A 56 3.12 4.75 5.86
CA THR A 56 2.05 5.41 5.11
C THR A 56 2.03 4.91 3.67
N HIS A 57 0.85 4.83 3.07
CA HIS A 57 0.68 4.48 1.66
C HIS A 57 0.11 5.66 0.89
N THR A 58 0.66 5.92 -0.30
CA THR A 58 0.09 6.85 -1.29
C THR A 58 -0.36 6.04 -2.50
N LEU A 59 -1.50 6.42 -3.09
CA LEU A 59 -2.12 5.69 -4.19
C LEU A 59 -2.48 6.64 -5.32
N GLN A 60 -1.97 6.35 -6.51
CA GLN A 60 -2.26 7.08 -7.74
C GLN A 60 -3.16 6.23 -8.62
N THR A 61 -4.33 6.76 -9.01
CA THR A 61 -5.34 6.01 -9.78
C THR A 61 -6.06 6.94 -10.75
N ASN A 62 -6.53 6.39 -11.87
CA ASN A 62 -7.45 7.09 -12.78
C ASN A 62 -8.89 7.20 -12.23
N GLY A 63 -9.18 6.55 -11.10
CA GLY A 63 -10.47 6.63 -10.41
C GLY A 63 -11.58 5.74 -10.96
N ILE A 64 -11.39 5.08 -12.11
CA ILE A 64 -12.44 4.29 -12.79
C ILE A 64 -12.89 3.09 -11.95
N LEU A 65 -11.97 2.49 -11.19
CA LEU A 65 -12.23 1.30 -10.36
C LEU A 65 -12.58 1.64 -8.91
N LEU A 66 -12.79 2.91 -8.57
CA LEU A 66 -13.21 3.31 -7.23
C LEU A 66 -14.65 2.91 -6.96
N ASN A 67 -14.86 2.29 -5.80
CA ASN A 67 -16.17 1.90 -5.30
C ASN A 67 -16.23 2.07 -3.77
N GLU A 68 -17.37 1.73 -3.17
CA GLU A 68 -17.58 1.87 -1.73
C GLU A 68 -16.63 1.02 -0.89
N GLU A 69 -16.19 -0.13 -1.39
CA GLU A 69 -15.23 -0.99 -0.69
C GLU A 69 -13.85 -0.33 -0.62
N TRP A 70 -13.39 0.27 -1.71
CA TRP A 70 -12.15 1.07 -1.74
C TRP A 70 -12.24 2.31 -0.85
N ALA A 71 -13.37 3.01 -0.89
CA ALA A 71 -13.63 4.15 -0.02
C ALA A 71 -13.62 3.73 1.47
N THR A 72 -14.16 2.56 1.79
CA THR A 72 -14.16 2.03 3.17
C THR A 72 -12.77 1.59 3.59
N PHE A 73 -12.08 0.83 2.73
CA PHE A 73 -10.73 0.35 3.01
C PHE A 73 -9.77 1.51 3.28
N SER A 74 -9.77 2.54 2.43
CA SER A 74 -8.89 3.71 2.58
C SER A 74 -9.15 4.54 3.84
N ARG A 75 -10.37 4.55 4.38
CA ARG A 75 -10.67 5.18 5.67
C ARG A 75 -10.10 4.41 6.86
N THR A 76 -10.00 3.09 6.74
CA THR A 76 -9.56 2.20 7.83
C THR A 76 -8.08 1.84 7.77
N ALA A 77 -7.46 1.94 6.59
CA ALA A 77 -6.07 1.61 6.34
C ALA A 77 -5.22 2.90 6.26
N PRO A 78 -3.89 2.83 6.48
CA PRO A 78 -3.01 4.01 6.50
C PRO A 78 -2.70 4.55 5.09
N PHE A 79 -3.72 4.75 4.26
CA PHE A 79 -3.63 5.37 2.94
C PHE A 79 -3.90 6.87 3.07
N TYR A 80 -2.85 7.69 2.85
CA TYR A 80 -2.92 9.14 2.99
C TYR A 80 -2.46 9.77 1.68
N GLY A 81 -3.41 10.31 0.92
CA GLY A 81 -3.13 10.97 -0.36
C GLY A 81 -3.54 10.11 -1.56
N TRP A 82 -4.66 10.50 -2.17
CA TRP A 82 -5.07 10.05 -3.49
C TRP A 82 -4.55 11.09 -4.48
N ALA A 83 -3.54 10.72 -5.27
CA ALA A 83 -3.13 11.54 -6.40
C ALA A 83 -3.94 11.09 -7.62
N LEU A 84 -4.98 11.84 -7.96
CA LEU A 84 -5.64 11.69 -9.26
C LEU A 84 -4.68 12.21 -10.32
N CYS A 85 -4.44 11.42 -11.36
CA CYS A 85 -3.83 11.92 -12.61
C CYS A 85 -4.87 12.60 -13.47
#